data_AF-A0A2J6QQL6-F1
#
_entry.id   AF-A0A2J6QQL6-F1
#
_cell.length_a   1.000
_cell.length_b   1.000
_cell.length_c   1.000
_cell.angle_alpha   90.00
_cell.angle_beta   90.00
_cell.angle_gamma   90.00
#
_symmetry.space_group_name_H-M   'P 1'
#
loop_
_entity.id
_entity.type
_entity.pdbx_description
1 polymer ?
#
loop_
_entity_poly.entity_id
_entity_poly.type
_entity_poly.pdbx_seq_one_letter_code
_entity_poly.pdbx_strand_id
1 'polypeptide(L)'
;SLEKALHDIRLHDNSLLIWIDAICIDQRNISERNNQVKMMKRIYERALLVHIWIDVEVEIPAPVLKMLETINLGTPLELEADPKFWDPVVHLFGQRYWSRVWIHQEV
;
A
#
# COMPACT_ATOMS: atom_id res chain seq x y z
N SER A 1 -9.87 -9.25 -1.01
CA SER A 1 -10.92 -8.52 -1.79
C SER A 1 -11.24 -7.18 -1.12
N LEU A 2 -11.75 -6.18 -1.86
CA LEU A 2 -12.05 -4.84 -1.30
C LEU A 2 -13.05 -4.88 -0.14
N GLU A 3 -14.08 -5.71 -0.25
CA GLU A 3 -15.07 -5.92 0.82
C GLU A 3 -14.42 -6.35 2.14
N LYS A 4 -13.57 -7.39 2.10
CA LYS A 4 -12.84 -7.86 3.30
C LYS A 4 -11.99 -6.74 3.91
N ALA A 5 -11.26 -6.02 3.06
CA ALA A 5 -10.44 -4.89 3.50
C ALA A 5 -11.27 -3.82 4.22
N LEU A 6 -12.44 -3.47 3.68
CA LEU A 6 -13.35 -2.48 4.29
C LEU A 6 -13.93 -2.94 5.62
N HIS A 7 -14.23 -4.23 5.76
CA HIS A 7 -14.68 -4.81 7.03
C HIS A 7 -13.58 -4.77 8.09
N ASP A 8 -12.35 -5.13 7.71
CA ASP A 8 -11.24 -5.26 8.66
C ASP A 8 -10.69 -3.89 9.13
N ILE A 9 -10.79 -2.83 8.31
CA ILE A 9 -10.36 -1.47 8.70
C ILE A 9 -11.47 -0.64 9.36
N ARG A 10 -12.70 -1.16 9.44
CA ARG A 10 -13.84 -0.42 9.99
C ARG A 10 -13.63 -0.17 11.48
N LEU A 11 -13.78 1.09 11.89
CA LEU A 11 -13.82 1.47 13.30
C LEU A 11 -15.22 1.23 13.86
N HIS A 12 -15.30 0.70 15.10
CA HIS A 12 -16.57 0.36 15.74
C HIS A 12 -17.39 1.60 16.07
N ASP A 13 -16.75 2.62 16.64
CA ASP A 13 -17.44 3.81 17.18
C ASP A 13 -17.20 5.09 16.37
N ASN A 14 -16.45 5.01 15.27
CA ASN A 14 -16.05 6.19 14.49
C ASN A 14 -16.17 5.95 12.98
N SER A 15 -16.36 7.04 12.25
CA SER A 15 -16.30 7.02 10.78
C SER A 15 -14.86 7.13 10.31
N LEU A 16 -14.44 6.25 9.41
CA LEU A 16 -13.16 6.35 8.71
C LEU A 16 -13.38 7.00 7.34
N LEU A 17 -12.81 8.20 7.13
CA LEU A 17 -12.83 8.84 5.81
C LEU A 17 -11.72 8.23 4.95
N ILE A 18 -12.11 7.45 3.96
CA ILE A 18 -11.19 6.78 3.03
C ILE A 18 -11.49 7.19 1.60
N TRP A 19 -10.44 7.29 0.80
CA TRP A 19 -10.54 7.43 -0.64
C TRP A 19 -10.17 6.11 -1.29
N ILE A 20 -11.07 5.60 -2.14
CA ILE A 20 -10.87 4.36 -2.92
C ILE A 20 -11.22 4.68 -4.36
N ASP A 21 -10.25 4.58 -5.26
CA ASP A 21 -10.40 4.91 -6.68
C ASP A 21 -11.58 4.18 -7.35
N ALA A 22 -11.77 2.90 -7.00
CA ALA A 22 -12.88 2.10 -7.53
C ALA A 22 -14.28 2.56 -7.08
N ILE A 23 -14.38 3.36 -6.00
CA ILE A 23 -15.65 3.84 -5.44
C ILE A 23 -15.83 5.35 -5.68
N CYS A 24 -14.78 6.13 -5.46
CA CYS A 24 -14.82 7.59 -5.50
C CYS A 24 -14.72 8.18 -6.91
N ILE A 25 -14.36 7.39 -7.93
CA ILE A 25 -14.26 7.83 -9.32
C ILE A 25 -15.38 7.17 -10.13
N ASP A 26 -16.17 7.95 -10.86
CA ASP A 26 -17.08 7.35 -11.85
C ASP A 26 -16.27 6.76 -13.02
N GLN A 27 -16.07 5.44 -12.97
CA GLN A 27 -15.31 4.70 -13.98
C GLN A 27 -15.94 4.76 -15.38
N ARG A 28 -17.22 5.12 -15.50
CA ARG A 28 -17.93 5.28 -16.79
C ARG A 28 -17.77 6.68 -17.38
N ASN A 29 -17.42 7.67 -16.57
CA ASN A 29 -17.17 9.04 -17.01
C ASN A 29 -15.68 9.23 -17.32
N ILE A 30 -15.31 9.08 -18.59
CA ILE A 30 -13.92 9.20 -19.05
C ILE A 30 -13.32 10.57 -18.70
N SER A 31 -14.10 11.64 -18.80
CA SER A 31 -13.64 13.00 -18.50
C SER A 31 -13.27 13.16 -17.03
N GLU A 32 -14.17 12.75 -16.13
CA GLU A 32 -13.92 12.74 -14.70
C GLU A 32 -12.74 11.83 -14.33
N ARG A 33 -12.74 10.59 -14.83
CA ARG A 33 -11.66 9.63 -14.58
C ARG A 33 -10.30 10.20 -14.97
N ASN A 34 -10.19 10.83 -16.14
CA ASN A 34 -8.95 11.45 -16.58
C ASN A 34 -8.52 12.61 -15.66
N ASN A 35 -9.47 13.37 -15.12
CA ASN A 35 -9.18 14.43 -14.16
C ASN A 35 -8.75 13.87 -12.79
N GLN A 36 -9.43 12.83 -12.30
CA GLN A 36 -9.08 12.15 -11.05
C GLN A 36 -7.70 11.48 -11.12
N VAL A 37 -7.37 10.82 -12.24
CA VAL A 37 -6.04 10.22 -12.47
C VAL A 37 -4.93 11.27 -12.37
N LYS A 38 -5.14 12.47 -12.92
CA LYS A 38 -4.18 13.59 -12.78
C LYS A 38 -4.02 14.07 -11.33
N MET A 39 -5.03 13.86 -10.49
CA MET A 39 -5.02 14.24 -9.08
C MET A 39 -4.43 13.17 -8.16
N MET A 40 -4.28 11.91 -8.62
CA MET A 40 -3.84 10.79 -7.78
C MET A 40 -2.53 11.08 -7.05
N LYS A 41 -1.53 11.65 -7.72
CA LYS A 41 -0.26 12.06 -7.08
C LYS A 41 -0.52 12.91 -5.83
N ARG A 42 -1.33 13.98 -5.98
CA ARG A 42 -1.70 14.89 -4.90
C ARG A 42 -2.54 14.22 -3.81
N ILE A 43 -3.38 13.24 -4.16
CA ILE A 43 -4.18 12.48 -3.18
C ILE A 43 -3.26 11.62 -2.32
N TYR A 44 -2.35 10.85 -2.93
CA TYR A 44 -1.39 10.02 -2.19
C TYR A 44 -0.42 10.87 -1.36
N GLU A 45 0.11 11.97 -1.91
CA GLU A 45 1.00 12.90 -1.18
C GLU A 45 0.34 13.55 0.04
N ARG A 46 -0.98 13.74 0.03
CA ARG A 46 -1.73 14.39 1.12
C ARG A 46 -2.47 13.41 2.02
N ALA A 47 -2.43 12.12 1.72
CA ALA A 47 -3.05 11.11 2.55
C ALA A 47 -2.32 11.05 3.90
N LEU A 48 -3.07 11.01 5.00
CA LEU A 48 -2.49 10.81 6.33
C LEU A 48 -1.86 9.41 6.45
N LEU A 49 -2.46 8.43 5.78
CA LEU A 49 -2.00 7.06 5.71
C LEU A 49 -2.49 6.42 4.42
N VAL A 50 -1.68 5.52 3.85
CA VAL A 50 -2.04 4.72 2.68
C VAL A 50 -2.07 3.25 3.12
N HIS A 51 -3.25 2.64 3.11
CA HIS A 51 -3.41 1.22 3.42
C HIS A 51 -3.20 0.38 2.17
N ILE A 52 -2.39 -0.66 2.31
CA ILE A 52 -2.24 -1.69 1.28
C ILE A 52 -2.95 -2.95 1.76
N TRP A 53 -3.79 -3.53 0.89
CA TRP A 53 -4.44 -4.79 1.17
C TRP A 53 -3.83 -5.86 0.28
N ILE A 54 -3.12 -6.80 0.90
CA ILE A 54 -2.48 -7.90 0.20
C ILE A 54 -3.15 -9.18 0.66
N ASP A 55 -3.78 -9.89 -0.28
CA ASP A 55 -4.45 -11.17 -0.02
C ASP A 55 -3.40 -12.30 0.08
N VAL A 56 -2.42 -12.14 0.96
CA VAL A 56 -1.38 -13.13 1.24
C VAL A 56 -1.14 -13.23 2.74
N GLU A 57 -1.21 -14.44 3.26
CA GLU A 57 -0.78 -14.72 4.64
C GLU A 57 0.74 -14.89 4.61
N VAL A 58 1.43 -14.04 5.38
CA VAL A 58 2.89 -14.11 5.53
C VAL A 58 3.17 -14.21 7.01
N GLU A 59 3.81 -15.30 7.43
CA GLU A 59 4.47 -15.31 8.72
C GLU A 59 5.80 -14.58 8.57
N ILE A 60 5.86 -13.34 9.05
CA ILE A 60 7.07 -12.52 9.00
C ILE A 60 7.86 -12.77 10.29
N PRO A 61 9.07 -13.35 10.23
CA PRO A 61 9.90 -13.52 11.41
C PRO A 61 10.24 -12.17 12.04
N ALA A 62 10.28 -12.12 13.38
CA ALA A 62 10.53 -10.89 14.13
C ALA A 62 11.78 -10.08 13.67
N PRO A 63 12.92 -10.71 13.29
CA PRO A 63 14.07 -9.97 12.75
C PRO A 63 13.75 -9.23 11.45
N VAL A 64 13.01 -9.87 10.54
CA VAL A 64 12.60 -9.28 9.26
C VAL A 64 11.61 -8.15 9.49
N LEU A 65 10.61 -8.37 10.36
CA LEU A 65 9.63 -7.35 10.72
C LEU A 65 10.29 -6.10 11.30
N LYS A 66 11.23 -6.28 12.23
CA LYS A 66 11.98 -5.17 12.83
C LYS A 66 12.76 -4.39 11.77
N MET A 67 13.36 -5.07 10.80
CA MET A 67 14.05 -4.40 9.70
C MET A 67 13.07 -3.59 8.83
N LEU A 68 11.92 -4.16 8.47
CA LEU A 68 10.87 -3.47 7.71
C LEU A 68 10.35 -2.22 8.42
N GLU A 69 10.23 -2.25 9.75
CA GLU A 69 9.83 -1.09 10.56
C GLU A 69 10.86 0.05 10.51
N THR A 70 12.15 -0.26 10.39
CA THR A 70 13.22 0.76 10.32
C THR A 70 13.26 1.51 8.99
N ILE A 71 12.68 0.94 7.92
CA ILE A 71 12.62 1.56 6.57
C ILE A 71 11.92 2.93 6.61
N ASN A 72 10.98 3.13 7.55
CA ASN A 72 10.17 4.33 7.65
C ASN A 72 10.83 5.47 8.48
N LEU A 73 12.01 5.25 9.06
CA LEU A 73 12.61 6.19 10.02
C LEU A 73 13.58 7.21 9.39
N GLY A 74 13.77 7.19 8.07
CA GLY A 74 14.72 8.08 7.39
C GLY A 74 16.18 7.86 7.80
N THR A 75 16.47 6.77 8.51
CA THR A 75 17.82 6.31 8.80
C THR A 75 18.41 5.66 7.54
N PRO A 76 19.74 5.74 7.33
CA PRO A 76 20.40 4.98 6.28
C PRO A 76 19.99 3.51 6.40
N LEU A 77 19.35 2.97 5.36
CA LEU A 77 18.97 1.57 5.31
C LEU A 77 20.24 0.71 5.18
N GLU A 78 20.69 0.13 6.27
CA GLU A 78 21.57 -1.03 6.23
C GLU A 78 20.70 -2.28 6.07
N LEU A 79 20.36 -2.58 4.82
CA LEU A 79 19.64 -3.81 4.50
C LEU A 79 20.54 -5.03 4.76
N GLU A 80 19.95 -6.09 5.30
CA GLU A 80 20.63 -7.38 5.40
C GLU A 80 21.04 -7.87 3.99
N ALA A 81 22.31 -8.19 3.84
CA ALA A 81 22.91 -8.49 2.55
C ALA A 81 22.66 -9.94 2.10
N ASP A 82 22.42 -10.85 3.05
CA ASP A 82 22.06 -12.24 2.73
C ASP A 82 20.64 -12.29 2.13
N PRO A 83 20.48 -12.68 0.85
CA PRO A 83 19.15 -12.81 0.24
C PRO A 83 18.23 -13.76 1.01
N LYS A 84 18.79 -14.78 1.67
CA LYS A 84 18.00 -15.76 2.44
C LYS A 84 17.28 -15.15 3.63
N PHE A 85 17.78 -14.03 4.15
CA PHE A 85 17.09 -13.28 5.20
C PHE A 85 15.71 -12.80 4.73
N TRP A 86 15.59 -12.50 3.43
CA TRP A 86 14.37 -11.96 2.83
C TRP A 86 13.45 -13.03 2.23
N ASP A 87 13.86 -14.30 2.18
CA ASP A 87 13.05 -15.42 1.69
C ASP A 87 11.62 -15.45 2.29
N PRO A 88 11.41 -15.18 3.61
CA PRO A 88 10.06 -15.20 4.19
C PRO A 88 9.12 -14.14 3.63
N VAL A 89 9.65 -13.05 3.07
CA VAL A 89 8.85 -11.91 2.56
C VAL A 89 8.99 -11.70 1.05
N VAL A 90 9.82 -12.49 0.36
CA VAL A 90 10.04 -12.33 -1.09
C VAL A 90 8.74 -12.43 -1.89
N HIS A 91 7.85 -13.33 -1.46
CA HIS A 91 6.55 -13.53 -2.11
C HIS A 91 5.57 -12.38 -1.86
N LEU A 92 5.81 -11.55 -0.83
CA LEU A 92 5.05 -10.32 -0.58
C LEU A 92 5.35 -9.31 -1.68
N PHE A 93 6.63 -9.10 -2.00
CA PHE A 93 7.07 -8.16 -3.02
C PHE A 93 6.80 -8.66 -4.46
N GLY A 94 6.63 -9.97 -4.64
CA GLY A 94 6.19 -10.55 -5.91
C GLY A 94 4.71 -10.32 -6.26
N GLN A 95 3.92 -9.74 -5.35
CA GLN A 95 2.48 -9.54 -5.59
C GLN A 95 2.20 -8.48 -6.67
N ARG A 96 1.12 -8.66 -7.43
CA ARG A 96 0.66 -7.74 -8.49
C ARG A 96 0.45 -6.30 -8.00
N TYR A 97 0.26 -6.10 -6.69
CA TYR A 97 0.19 -4.77 -6.12
C TYR A 97 1.44 -3.94 -6.46
N TRP A 98 2.64 -4.52 -6.29
CA TRP A 98 3.91 -3.80 -6.44
C TRP A 98 4.30 -3.48 -7.89
N SER A 99 3.66 -4.11 -8.88
CA SER A 99 3.89 -3.83 -10.30
C SER A 99 3.01 -2.71 -10.85
N ARG A 100 2.20 -2.06 -10.01
CA ARG A 100 1.34 -0.95 -10.43
C ARG A 100 2.16 0.32 -10.61
N VAL A 101 1.88 1.06 -11.69
CA VAL A 101 2.56 2.33 -12.04
C VAL A 101 2.61 3.31 -10.86
N TRP A 102 1.55 3.39 -10.07
CA TRP A 102 1.43 4.33 -8.95
C TRP A 102 2.24 3.95 -7.70
N ILE A 103 2.87 2.76 -7.68
CA ILE A 103 3.78 2.32 -6.60
C ILE A 103 5.21 2.76 -6.87
N HIS A 104 5.59 2.87 -8.14
CA HIS A 104 6.85 3.49 -8.54
C HIS A 104 6.67 5.01 -8.51
N GLN A 105 6.92 5.62 -7.36
CA GLN A 105 7.01 7.08 -7.28
C GLN A 105 8.33 7.52 -7.91
N GLU A 106 8.28 8.01 -9.14
CA GLU A 106 9.40 8.74 -9.73
C GLU A 106 9.60 10.03 -8.91
N VAL A 107 10.77 10.14 -8.27
CA VAL A 107 11.28 11.37 -7.66
C VAL A 107 11.84 12.27 -8.74
#